data_AF-A0A9E5PM58-F1
#
_entry.id   AF-A0A9E5PM58-F1
#
_cell.length_a   1.000
_cell.length_b   1.000
_cell.length_c   1.000
_cell.angle_alpha   90.00
_cell.angle_beta   90.00
_cell.angle_gamma   90.00
#
_symmetry.space_group_name_H-M   'P 1'
#
loop_
_entity.id
_entity.type
_entity.pdbx_description
1 polymer ?
#
loop_
_entity_poly.entity_id
_entity_poly.type
_entity_poly.pdbx_seq_one_letter_code
_entity_poly.pdbx_strand_id
1 'polypeptide(L)' 'MRVLVLDNYDSFTFNLVQYLGELGAEPIVFRNDVLPPAEAAALAPDRLV' A
#
# COMPACT_ATOMS: atom_id res chain seq x y z
N MET A 1 4.48 -11.07 -2.54
CA MET A 1 5.18 -9.97 -1.85
C MET A 1 4.14 -8.96 -1.42
N ARG A 2 3.94 -8.74 -0.12
CA ARG A 2 2.94 -7.82 0.42
C ARG A 2 3.47 -6.39 0.39
N VAL A 3 2.77 -5.49 -0.31
CA VAL A 3 3.18 -4.09 -0.46
C VAL A 3 2.15 -3.20 0.21
N LEU A 4 2.54 -2.49 1.26
CA LEU A 4 1.68 -1.45 1.83
C LEU A 4 1.72 -0.22 0.93
N VAL A 5 0.58 0.20 0.41
CA VAL A 5 0.41 1.42 -0.38
C VAL A 5 -0.37 2.43 0.45
N LEU A 6 0.23 3.58 0.74
CA LEU A 6 -0.44 4.68 1.43
C LEU A 6 -1.04 5.66 0.42
N ASP A 7 -2.36 5.63 0.30
CA ASP A 7 -3.12 6.56 -0.53
C ASP A 7 -3.17 7.94 0.14
N ASN A 8 -2.50 8.91 -0.48
CA ASN A 8 -2.53 10.32 -0.06
C ASN A 8 -3.65 11.09 -0.79
N TYR A 9 -4.77 10.42 -1.10
CA TYR A 9 -5.84 10.95 -1.96
C TYR A 9 -5.33 11.30 -3.37
N ASP A 10 -4.43 10.47 -3.90
CA ASP A 10 -3.82 10.70 -5.21
C ASP A 10 -4.64 10.03 -6.32
N SER A 11 -4.78 10.70 -7.47
CA SER A 11 -5.54 10.16 -8.60
C SER A 11 -4.89 8.95 -9.28
N PHE A 12 -3.62 8.64 -8.97
CA PHE A 12 -2.85 7.56 -9.58
C PHE A 12 -2.59 6.36 -8.66
N THR A 13 -3.07 6.37 -7.40
CA THR A 13 -2.87 5.26 -6.45
C THR A 13 -3.25 3.92 -7.07
N PHE A 14 -4.39 3.84 -7.77
CA PHE A 14 -4.86 2.58 -8.34
C PHE A 14 -4.12 2.16 -9.62
N ASN A 15 -3.49 3.08 -10.34
CA ASN A 15 -2.57 2.72 -11.43
C ASN A 15 -1.37 1.94 -10.88
N LEU A 16 -0.78 2.42 -9.78
CA LEU A 16 0.31 1.74 -9.10
C LEU A 16 -0.12 0.38 -8.54
N VAL A 17 -1.27 0.32 -7.85
CA VAL A 17 -1.83 -0.92 -7.31
C VAL A 17 -2.00 -1.98 -8.40
N GLN A 18 -2.50 -1.58 -9.58
CA GLN A 18 -2.63 -2.47 -10.72
C GLN A 18 -1.26 -2.98 -11.19
N TYR A 19 -0.28 -2.10 -11.44
CA TYR A 19 1.05 -2.52 -11.88
C TYR A 19 1.76 -3.42 -10.86
N LEU A 20 1.61 -3.15 -9.57
CA LEU A 20 2.14 -4.02 -8.51
C LEU A 20 1.49 -5.42 -8.57
N GLY A 21 0.17 -5.49 -8.74
CA GLY A 21 -0.56 -6.74 -8.91
C GLY A 21 -0.14 -7.52 -10.16
N GLU A 22 0.02 -6.85 -11.30
CA GLU A 22 0.50 -7.45 -12.56
C GLU A 22 1.92 -8.03 -12.43
N LEU A 23 2.75 -7.45 -11.55
CA LEU A 23 4.09 -7.94 -11.21
C LEU A 23 4.08 -9.07 -10.15
N GLY A 24 2.91 -9.52 -9.70
CA GLY A 24 2.77 -10.60 -8.71
C GLY A 24 2.90 -10.17 -7.25
N ALA A 25 2.80 -8.87 -6.96
CA ALA A 25 2.69 -8.39 -5.60
C ALA A 25 1.24 -8.49 -5.07
N GLU A 26 1.11 -8.41 -3.75
CA GLU A 26 -0.16 -8.35 -3.03
C GLU A 26 -0.26 -6.97 -2.36
N PRO A 27 -0.69 -5.92 -3.10
CA PRO A 27 -0.83 -4.59 -2.54
C PRO A 27 -1.98 -4.53 -1.53
N ILE A 28 -1.72 -3.94 -0.37
CA ILE A 28 -2.71 -3.57 0.64
C ILE A 28 -2.75 -2.04 0.72
N VAL A 29 -3.93 -1.46 0.55
CA VAL A 29 -4.09 -0.01 0.40
C VAL A 29 -4.78 0.56 1.63
N PHE A 30 -4.18 1.58 2.23
CA PHE A 30 -4.78 2.38 3.30
C PHE A 30 -4.64 3.86 2.98
N ARG A 31 -5.59 4.69 3.40
CA ARG A 31 -5.36 6.13 3.37
C ARG A 31 -4.31 6.51 4.42
N ASN A 32 -3.50 7.52 4.09
CA ASN A 32 -2.40 7.97 4.94
C ASN A 32 -2.85 8.44 6.35
N ASP A 33 -4.09 8.88 6.48
CA ASP A 33 -4.68 9.45 7.69
C ASP A 33 -5.54 8.48 8.50
N VAL A 34 -5.75 7.25 8.01
CA VAL A 34 -6.58 6.23 8.70
C VAL A 34 -5.78 5.10 9.33
N LEU A 35 -4.50 4.94 8.96
CA LEU A 35 -3.64 3.88 9.47
C LEU A 35 -2.51 4.46 10.33
N PRO A 36 -2.57 4.32 11.67
CA PRO A 36 -1.50 4.76 12.55
C PRO A 36 -0.17 4.04 12.25
N PRO A 37 0.99 4.69 12.41
CA PRO A 37 2.29 4.09 12.11
C PRO A 37 2.58 2.79 12.87
N ALA A 38 2.12 2.67 14.12
CA ALA A 38 2.27 1.46 14.92
C ALA A 38 1.49 0.27 14.32
N GLU A 39 0.29 0.54 13.79
CA GLU A 39 -0.53 -0.47 13.12
C GLU A 39 0.06 -0.83 11.76
N ALA A 40 0.54 0.17 10.99
CA ALA A 40 1.24 -0.06 9.73
C ALA A 40 2.49 -0.95 9.90
N ALA A 41 3.27 -0.73 10.95
CA ALA A 41 4.42 -1.57 11.28
C ALA A 41 4.00 -3.00 11.67
N ALA A 42 2.88 -3.16 12.38
CA ALA A 42 2.35 -4.46 12.78
C ALA A 42 1.87 -5.31 11.60
N LEU A 43 1.51 -4.69 10.45
CA LEU A 43 1.18 -5.42 9.22
C LEU A 43 2.37 -6.20 8.64
N ALA A 44 3.60 -5.82 9.00
CA ALA A 44 4.84 -6.41 8.51
C ALA A 44 4.85 -6.59 6.97
N PRO A 45 4.69 -5.48 6.19
CA PRO A 45 4.76 -5.55 4.74
C PRO A 45 6.21 -5.76 4.29
N ASP A 46 6.40 -6.35 3.11
CA ASP A 46 7.72 -6.53 2.51
C ASP A 46 8.28 -5.22 1.96
N ARG A 47 7.39 -4.29 1.57
CA ARG A 47 7.69 -2.97 0.98
C ARG A 47 6.61 -1.96 1.36
N LEU A 48 6.97 -0.68 1.35
CA LEU A 48 6.09 0.47 1.53
C LEU A 48 6.18 1.38 0.30
N VAL A 49 5.04 1.86 -0.21
CA VAL A 49 4.94 2.88 -1.25
C VAL A 49 3.97 3.98 -0.81
#